data_AF-A0A1Y4GRI7-F1
#
_entry.id   AF-A0A1Y4GRI7-F1
#
_cell.length_a   1.000
_cell.length_b   1.000
_cell.length_c   1.000
_cell.angle_alpha   90.00
_cell.angle_beta   90.00
_cell.angle_gamma   90.00
#
_symmetry.space_group_name_H-M   'P 1'
#
loop_
_entity.id
_entity.type
_entity.pdbx_description
1 polymer ?
#
loop_
_entity_poly.entity_id
_entity_poly.type
_entity_poly.pdbx_seq_one_letter_code
_entity_poly.pdbx_strand_id
1 'polypeptide(L)'
;MERIKRNVKIVCTIGPSCWDYDKLFALAKAGMNVARLNFSHGDYESHMRTLRNVRAVEQELQTPIAVLLDTKGPEIRTGELPGHGKVMVKADSEFTLFFEKKEGDEHGVYVDYPKLASEVKKGQNIFIDDGVIHLEVVKTSPQGINCRVIVGGELGEHKGVNVPGADLSVPTLTEKDIADLKWGADNNVDYVAISFVRCKEDVIEVRRVLEAAGASAKVIAKMETRQSVDNLDAILEVVDGMMVARGDLGVEMRTEDVPMIQKEIIERCRKQGKPVIVATQMLDSMIRNPRPTRAESSDVANAVIDGADAVMLSGETAGGKYPVESVETMDRIIVRTEQDMALWCRKPRSLPAVCETADAVSHAARDVAKEVAAAAIVPLTSSGNTARMVSKYRPTCPIIAMTPSLSTWRQLSLVWGVMPCICPITHQLEESLKNAISLIKRESLVANGDNVVIMSGMPLGEPGSTNMLNVIRIANVIARGLSLVRRRVTGTARKASSPQEALKKISEGDILVIKKSEKEYVPAFEKAAAVITEEGGLTSHAGVISLDRGIPCITDAAGAMENIKDGMTITIDGVHGVVYAGSTN
;
A
#
# COMPACT_ATOMS: atom_id res chain seq x y z
N MET A 1 18.15 0.74 -2.80
CA MET A 1 16.87 0.82 -2.03
C MET A 1 16.86 -0.23 -0.91
N GLU A 2 16.22 0.02 0.23
CA GLU A 2 16.06 -1.01 1.28
C GLU A 2 14.90 -1.96 0.93
N ARG A 3 15.03 -3.26 1.21
CA ARG A 3 13.94 -4.24 0.96
C ARG A 3 12.71 -3.89 1.80
N ILE A 4 11.51 -4.21 1.29
CA ILE A 4 10.26 -4.08 2.04
C ILE A 4 10.38 -4.80 3.39
N LYS A 5 10.33 -4.05 4.49
CA LYS A 5 10.35 -4.58 5.86
C LYS A 5 8.95 -5.00 6.35
N ARG A 6 7.90 -4.39 5.80
CA ARG A 6 6.49 -4.61 6.14
C ARG A 6 5.55 -4.35 4.96
N ASN A 7 4.39 -5.00 4.96
CA ASN A 7 3.40 -4.84 3.91
C ASN A 7 2.37 -3.74 4.20
N VAL A 8 1.78 -3.73 5.40
CA VAL A 8 0.83 -2.69 5.85
C VAL A 8 1.55 -1.35 5.95
N LYS A 9 0.91 -0.29 5.46
CA LYS A 9 1.45 1.08 5.37
C LYS A 9 1.13 1.91 6.61
N ILE A 10 1.93 2.95 6.85
CA ILE A 10 1.73 3.87 7.97
C ILE A 10 1.44 5.27 7.43
N VAL A 11 0.27 5.80 7.80
CA VAL A 11 -0.12 7.19 7.57
C VAL A 11 0.14 7.98 8.85
N CYS A 12 0.84 9.11 8.75
CA CYS A 12 1.13 9.98 9.90
C CYS A 12 0.53 11.36 9.68
N THR A 13 -0.24 11.85 10.64
CA THR A 13 -0.70 13.24 10.61
C THR A 13 0.44 14.17 10.99
N ILE A 14 0.70 15.16 10.14
CA ILE A 14 1.76 16.13 10.34
C ILE A 14 1.21 17.34 11.06
N GLY A 15 1.94 17.82 12.07
CA GLY A 15 1.56 18.96 12.88
C GLY A 15 2.75 19.55 13.65
N PRO A 16 2.50 20.43 14.62
CA PRO A 16 3.54 21.16 15.33
C PRO A 16 4.68 20.33 15.92
N SER A 17 4.44 19.08 16.32
CA SER A 17 5.49 18.21 16.88
C SER A 17 6.41 17.58 15.83
N CYS A 18 6.08 17.67 14.55
CA CYS A 18 6.82 16.94 13.51
C CYS A 18 6.84 17.57 12.10
N TRP A 19 6.42 18.83 11.91
CA TRP A 19 6.36 19.48 10.58
C TRP A 19 7.70 19.99 10.04
N ASP A 20 8.76 20.00 10.85
CA ASP A 20 10.09 20.44 10.44
C ASP A 20 10.83 19.32 9.72
N TYR A 21 11.91 19.69 9.02
CA TYR A 21 12.67 18.77 8.18
C TYR A 21 13.22 17.58 8.97
N ASP A 22 13.88 17.83 10.10
CA ASP A 22 14.58 16.80 10.87
C ASP A 22 13.59 15.78 11.43
N LYS A 23 12.45 16.24 11.94
CA LYS A 23 11.39 15.36 12.41
C LYS A 23 10.72 14.59 11.29
N LEU A 24 10.40 15.21 10.15
CA LEU A 24 9.85 14.50 8.99
C LEU A 24 10.81 13.43 8.47
N PHE A 25 12.10 13.75 8.41
CA PHE A 25 13.14 12.80 8.03
C PHE A 25 13.21 11.61 9.00
N ALA A 26 13.13 11.88 10.31
CA ALA A 26 13.07 10.85 11.33
C ALA A 26 11.80 9.98 11.21
N LEU A 27 10.63 10.58 10.98
CA LEU A 27 9.38 9.84 10.75
C LEU A 27 9.46 8.96 9.49
N ALA A 28 10.02 9.48 8.39
CA ALA A 28 10.21 8.72 7.17
C ALA A 28 11.14 7.52 7.39
N LYS A 29 12.26 7.70 8.10
CA LYS A 29 13.15 6.59 8.48
C LYS A 29 12.51 5.59 9.44
N ALA A 30 11.66 6.05 10.36
CA ALA A 30 10.92 5.20 11.28
C ALA A 30 9.83 4.37 10.57
N GLY A 31 9.42 4.77 9.36
CA GLY A 31 8.47 4.02 8.54
C GLY A 31 7.23 4.79 8.11
N MET A 32 7.20 6.12 8.09
CA MET A 32 6.08 6.85 7.49
C MET A 32 6.00 6.60 5.97
N ASN A 33 4.82 6.26 5.45
CA ASN A 33 4.58 6.14 4.00
C ASN A 33 3.74 7.29 3.43
N VAL A 34 2.81 7.81 4.24
CA VAL A 34 1.89 8.87 3.83
C VAL A 34 1.88 9.96 4.88
N ALA A 35 2.13 11.20 4.47
CA ALA A 35 2.00 12.40 5.28
C ALA A 35 0.58 12.96 5.13
N ARG A 36 -0.23 12.88 6.20
CA ARG A 36 -1.57 13.45 6.26
C ARG A 36 -1.49 14.91 6.71
N LEU A 37 -2.09 15.80 5.93
CA LEU A 37 -2.30 17.20 6.24
C LEU A 37 -3.78 17.39 6.62
N ASN A 38 -4.05 17.74 7.87
CA ASN A 38 -5.42 17.93 8.35
C ASN A 38 -5.84 19.39 8.17
N PHE A 39 -6.76 19.65 7.23
CA PHE A 39 -7.21 21.01 6.89
C PHE A 39 -8.33 21.54 7.81
N SER A 40 -8.70 20.77 8.83
CA SER A 40 -9.48 21.29 9.97
C SER A 40 -8.71 22.31 10.80
N HIS A 41 -7.36 22.26 10.70
CA HIS A 41 -6.44 23.16 11.39
C HIS A 41 -5.36 23.68 10.44
N GLY A 42 -4.68 24.75 10.85
CA GLY A 42 -3.61 25.36 10.06
C GLY A 42 -4.11 26.17 8.86
N ASP A 43 -3.21 26.96 8.33
CA ASP A 43 -3.40 27.78 7.13
C ASP A 43 -2.64 27.20 5.93
N TYR A 44 -2.90 27.73 4.74
CA TYR A 44 -2.21 27.28 3.52
C TYR A 44 -0.69 27.51 3.55
N GLU A 45 -0.20 28.50 4.30
CA GLU A 45 1.24 28.77 4.40
C GLU A 45 1.96 27.65 5.17
N SER A 46 1.40 27.27 6.33
CA SER A 46 1.90 26.18 7.16
C SER A 46 1.83 24.82 6.45
N HIS A 47 0.73 24.54 5.74
CA HIS A 47 0.60 23.34 4.90
C HIS A 47 1.61 23.33 3.74
N MET A 48 1.89 24.50 3.14
CA MET A 48 2.86 24.63 2.07
C MET A 48 4.30 24.42 2.54
N ARG A 49 4.66 24.97 3.69
CA ARG A 49 5.96 24.68 4.33
C ARG A 49 6.12 23.20 4.60
N THR A 50 5.08 22.56 5.13
CA THR A 50 5.08 21.13 5.43
C THR A 50 5.26 20.29 4.15
N LEU A 51 4.50 20.60 3.10
CA LEU A 51 4.61 19.93 1.80
C LEU A 51 6.03 20.03 1.23
N ARG A 52 6.64 21.21 1.28
CA ARG A 52 8.03 21.42 0.82
C ARG A 52 9.01 20.54 1.57
N ASN A 53 8.89 20.47 2.90
CA ASN A 53 9.75 19.60 3.71
C ASN A 53 9.54 18.12 3.37
N VAL A 54 8.28 17.67 3.21
CA VAL A 54 8.00 16.28 2.79
C VAL A 54 8.65 15.94 1.46
N ARG A 55 8.58 16.85 0.47
CA ARG A 55 9.21 16.64 -0.84
C ARG A 55 10.74 16.67 -0.76
N ALA A 56 11.32 17.50 0.09
CA ALA A 56 12.77 17.50 0.34
C ALA A 56 13.25 16.17 0.97
N VAL A 57 12.52 15.66 1.97
CA VAL A 57 12.81 14.36 2.60
C VAL A 57 12.64 13.20 1.61
N GLU A 58 11.57 13.21 0.81
CA GLU A 58 11.35 12.22 -0.27
C GLU A 58 12.53 12.19 -1.25
N GLN A 59 13.03 13.37 -1.64
CA GLN A 59 14.18 13.50 -2.53
C GLN A 59 15.48 13.02 -1.87
N GLU A 60 15.74 13.32 -0.60
CA GLU A 60 16.95 12.84 0.08
C GLU A 60 16.93 11.31 0.26
N LEU A 61 15.80 10.75 0.66
CA LEU A 61 15.66 9.31 0.93
C LEU A 61 15.42 8.46 -0.34
N GLN A 62 15.13 9.10 -1.47
CA GLN A 62 14.77 8.41 -2.73
C GLN A 62 13.68 7.34 -2.52
N THR A 63 12.71 7.65 -1.66
CA THR A 63 11.64 6.74 -1.20
C THR A 63 10.32 7.49 -1.27
N PRO A 64 9.24 6.89 -1.80
CA PRO A 64 7.98 7.61 -2.02
C PRO A 64 7.33 8.00 -0.70
N ILE A 65 6.90 9.26 -0.61
CA ILE A 65 6.05 9.72 0.50
C ILE A 65 4.82 10.41 -0.11
N ALA A 66 3.67 9.73 -0.06
CA ALA A 66 2.43 10.34 -0.50
C ALA A 66 1.99 11.44 0.46
N VAL A 67 1.30 12.44 -0.07
CA VAL A 67 0.61 13.48 0.71
C VAL A 67 -0.89 13.26 0.60
N LEU A 68 -1.54 13.17 1.75
CA LEU A 68 -2.99 13.03 1.89
C LEU A 68 -3.54 14.32 2.50
N LEU A 69 -4.33 15.05 1.72
CA LEU A 69 -5.11 16.18 2.20
C LEU A 69 -6.39 15.66 2.84
N ASP A 70 -6.65 15.96 4.10
CA ASP A 70 -7.89 15.58 4.80
C ASP A 70 -8.77 16.82 4.98
N THR A 71 -9.94 16.83 4.34
CA THR A 71 -10.86 17.98 4.35
C THR A 71 -11.53 18.12 5.70
N LYS A 72 -11.94 19.35 6.06
CA LYS A 72 -12.67 19.56 7.30
C LYS A 72 -14.07 18.95 7.21
N GLY A 73 -14.74 19.15 6.09
CA GLY A 73 -16.11 18.71 5.87
C GLY A 73 -17.15 19.55 6.64
N PRO A 74 -18.43 19.23 6.42
CA PRO A 74 -19.56 19.94 6.98
C PRO A 74 -19.85 19.50 8.42
N GLU A 75 -19.11 20.05 9.37
CA GLU A 75 -19.34 19.80 10.81
C GLU A 75 -20.25 20.85 11.43
N ILE A 76 -21.17 20.40 12.29
CA ILE A 76 -21.92 21.27 13.20
C ILE A 76 -21.08 21.49 14.45
N ARG A 77 -20.94 22.74 14.89
CA ARG A 77 -20.09 23.10 16.03
C ARG A 77 -20.76 24.02 17.04
N THR A 78 -20.29 23.95 18.28
CA THR A 78 -20.67 24.87 19.34
C THR A 78 -19.98 26.23 19.22
N GLY A 79 -20.56 27.24 19.87
CA GLY A 79 -20.02 28.60 19.95
C GLY A 79 -18.90 28.79 20.98
N GLU A 80 -18.66 30.06 21.27
CA GLU A 80 -17.71 30.55 22.28
C GLU A 80 -18.29 30.43 23.70
N LEU A 81 -17.39 30.41 24.68
CA LEU A 81 -17.70 30.33 26.11
C LEU A 81 -17.08 31.52 26.86
N PRO A 82 -17.67 31.94 27.99
CA PRO A 82 -17.19 33.07 28.77
C PRO A 82 -15.71 32.93 29.13
N GLY A 83 -14.91 33.91 28.73
CA GLY A 83 -13.48 33.95 29.02
C GLY A 83 -12.66 32.83 28.38
N HIS A 84 -13.17 32.17 27.32
CA HIS A 84 -12.55 31.03 26.64
C HIS A 84 -12.25 29.83 27.57
N GLY A 85 -12.90 29.79 28.72
CA GLY A 85 -12.78 28.71 29.70
C GLY A 85 -13.75 27.58 29.41
N LYS A 86 -13.42 26.37 29.86
CA LYS A 86 -14.37 25.26 29.83
C LYS A 86 -15.45 25.43 30.88
N VAL A 87 -16.67 25.00 30.58
CA VAL A 87 -17.82 25.04 31.49
C VAL A 87 -18.26 23.63 31.83
N MET A 88 -18.68 23.38 33.08
CA MET A 88 -19.13 22.06 33.52
C MET A 88 -20.65 21.92 33.36
N VAL A 89 -21.08 21.07 32.43
CA VAL A 89 -22.50 20.72 32.22
C VAL A 89 -22.86 19.56 33.15
N LYS A 90 -23.93 19.71 33.95
CA LYS A 90 -24.36 18.71 34.94
C LYS A 90 -25.34 17.71 34.32
N ALA A 91 -25.25 16.44 34.73
CA ALA A 91 -26.25 15.44 34.36
C ALA A 91 -27.63 15.78 34.98
N ASP A 92 -28.69 15.30 34.34
CA ASP A 92 -30.10 15.48 34.72
C ASP A 92 -30.60 16.93 34.75
N SER A 93 -29.85 17.89 34.18
CA SER A 93 -30.29 19.27 34.02
C SER A 93 -30.93 19.54 32.65
N GLU A 94 -31.60 20.69 32.53
CA GLU A 94 -31.98 21.22 31.22
C GLU A 94 -30.79 21.92 30.56
N PHE A 95 -30.67 21.75 29.25
CA PHE A 95 -29.63 22.38 28.44
C PHE A 95 -30.21 22.80 27.08
N THR A 96 -29.92 24.02 26.64
CA THR A 96 -30.50 24.55 25.39
C THR A 96 -29.43 24.79 24.33
N LEU A 97 -29.61 24.17 23.16
CA LEU A 97 -28.84 24.49 21.96
C LEU A 97 -29.54 25.64 21.25
N PHE A 98 -29.01 26.86 21.34
CA PHE A 98 -29.63 28.05 20.74
C PHE A 98 -28.95 28.46 19.44
N PHE A 99 -29.69 29.14 18.57
CA PHE A 99 -29.19 29.53 17.24
C PHE A 99 -28.83 31.02 17.13
N GLU A 100 -29.10 31.78 18.17
CA GLU A 100 -28.60 33.14 18.30
C GLU A 100 -27.12 33.09 18.71
N LYS A 101 -26.26 33.81 17.99
CA LYS A 101 -24.82 33.82 18.29
C LYS A 101 -24.56 34.62 19.56
N LYS A 102 -24.39 33.91 20.67
CA LYS A 102 -24.00 34.43 22.00
C LYS A 102 -23.15 33.38 22.73
N GLU A 103 -22.43 33.83 23.76
CA GLU A 103 -21.64 32.95 24.62
C GLU A 103 -22.54 31.91 25.31
N GLY A 104 -22.06 30.67 25.40
CA GLY A 104 -22.73 29.60 26.13
C GLY A 104 -22.40 29.60 27.63
N ASP A 105 -23.09 28.76 28.38
CA ASP A 105 -22.88 28.55 29.81
C ASP A 105 -23.27 27.10 30.20
N GLU A 106 -23.42 26.81 31.49
CA GLU A 106 -23.84 25.49 31.97
C GLU A 106 -25.28 25.11 31.60
N HIS A 107 -26.06 26.06 31.05
CA HIS A 107 -27.48 25.91 30.70
C HIS A 107 -27.75 25.94 29.19
N GLY A 108 -26.78 26.33 28.37
CA GLY A 108 -26.92 26.23 26.93
C GLY A 108 -25.72 26.73 26.15
N VAL A 109 -25.69 26.44 24.84
CA VAL A 109 -24.62 26.91 23.95
C VAL A 109 -25.15 27.21 22.56
N TYR A 110 -24.49 28.14 21.87
CA TYR A 110 -24.75 28.41 20.47
C TYR A 110 -24.38 27.20 19.62
N VAL A 111 -25.20 26.90 18.61
CA VAL A 111 -24.90 25.93 17.56
C VAL A 111 -24.99 26.60 16.20
N ASP A 112 -23.98 26.40 15.36
CA ASP A 112 -23.82 27.06 14.06
C ASP A 112 -24.73 26.54 12.93
N TYR A 113 -25.67 25.64 13.26
CA TYR A 113 -26.60 25.03 12.31
C TYR A 113 -28.07 25.17 12.72
N PRO A 114 -28.72 26.32 12.43
CA PRO A 114 -30.10 26.58 12.83
C PRO A 114 -31.15 25.60 12.27
N LYS A 115 -30.87 24.99 11.10
CA LYS A 115 -31.75 23.98 10.48
C LYS A 115 -31.89 22.71 11.34
N LEU A 116 -31.00 22.51 12.32
CA LEU A 116 -31.03 21.37 13.21
C LEU A 116 -32.40 21.21 13.90
N ALA A 117 -33.06 22.31 14.29
CA ALA A 117 -34.35 22.24 14.97
C ALA A 117 -35.47 21.61 14.13
N SER A 118 -35.38 21.64 12.80
CA SER A 118 -36.33 20.96 11.89
C SER A 118 -35.92 19.53 11.54
N GLU A 119 -34.68 19.16 11.81
CA GLU A 119 -34.07 17.88 11.38
C GLU A 119 -33.93 16.88 12.53
N VAL A 120 -34.21 17.31 13.76
CA VAL A 120 -34.24 16.44 14.95
C VAL A 120 -35.65 16.24 15.48
N LYS A 121 -35.88 15.09 16.12
CA LYS A 121 -37.17 14.72 16.71
C LYS A 121 -37.08 14.62 18.22
N LYS A 122 -38.21 14.79 18.91
CA LYS A 122 -38.30 14.55 20.36
C LYS A 122 -37.82 13.12 20.69
N GLY A 123 -36.99 13.00 21.71
CA GLY A 123 -36.37 11.76 22.17
C GLY A 123 -35.09 11.38 21.41
N GLN A 124 -34.67 12.16 20.42
CA GLN A 124 -33.43 11.90 19.70
C GLN A 124 -32.20 12.32 20.53
N ASN A 125 -31.10 11.59 20.36
CA ASN A 125 -29.85 11.87 21.05
C ASN A 125 -29.02 12.90 20.27
N ILE A 126 -28.39 13.82 21.00
CA ILE A 126 -27.39 14.76 20.50
C ILE A 126 -26.14 14.59 21.36
N PHE A 127 -24.98 14.50 20.72
CA PHE A 127 -23.69 14.37 21.36
C PHE A 127 -22.83 15.60 21.10
N ILE A 128 -22.06 16.03 22.09
CA ILE A 128 -21.11 17.14 21.97
C ILE A 128 -19.74 16.67 22.40
N ASP A 129 -18.71 17.11 21.67
CA ASP A 129 -17.29 16.81 21.92
C ASP A 129 -17.04 15.29 21.89
N ASP A 130 -17.27 14.67 20.74
CA ASP A 130 -17.04 13.24 20.49
C ASP A 130 -17.75 12.31 21.49
N GLY A 131 -18.96 12.70 21.93
CA GLY A 131 -19.78 11.92 22.85
C GLY A 131 -19.50 12.17 24.34
N VAL A 132 -18.61 13.12 24.68
CA VAL A 132 -18.35 13.48 26.10
C VAL A 132 -19.61 13.99 26.80
N ILE A 133 -20.42 14.79 26.10
CA ILE A 133 -21.72 15.26 26.60
C ILE A 133 -22.82 14.59 25.78
N HIS A 134 -23.81 14.00 26.45
CA HIS A 134 -24.97 13.35 25.84
C HIS A 134 -26.25 14.06 26.25
N LEU A 135 -26.97 14.55 25.26
CA LEU A 135 -28.24 15.25 25.37
C LEU A 135 -29.37 14.43 24.74
N GLU A 136 -30.57 14.52 25.30
CA GLU A 136 -31.81 13.99 24.70
C GLU A 136 -32.76 15.15 24.38
N VAL A 137 -33.25 15.21 23.14
CA VAL A 137 -34.14 16.29 22.67
C VAL A 137 -35.50 16.20 23.38
N VAL A 138 -35.87 17.25 24.10
CA VAL A 138 -37.19 17.37 24.77
C VAL A 138 -38.17 18.11 23.88
N LYS A 139 -37.75 19.23 23.29
CA LYS A 139 -38.59 20.10 22.45
C LYS A 139 -37.74 20.90 21.47
N THR A 140 -38.25 21.11 20.26
CA THR A 140 -37.63 21.97 19.25
C THR A 140 -38.43 23.27 19.09
N SER A 141 -37.72 24.35 18.76
CA SER A 141 -38.28 25.66 18.41
C SER A 141 -37.39 26.36 17.38
N PRO A 142 -37.89 27.39 16.68
CA PRO A 142 -37.04 28.19 15.78
C PRO A 142 -35.86 28.89 16.47
N GLN A 143 -35.92 29.09 17.80
CA GLN A 143 -34.88 29.76 18.58
C GLN A 143 -33.80 28.79 19.08
N GLY A 144 -34.12 27.50 19.14
CA GLY A 144 -33.22 26.48 19.68
C GLY A 144 -33.91 25.16 20.03
N ILE A 145 -33.10 24.24 20.55
CA ILE A 145 -33.48 22.88 20.92
C ILE A 145 -33.30 22.76 22.43
N ASN A 146 -34.40 22.51 23.15
CA ASN A 146 -34.35 22.21 24.57
C ASN A 146 -34.07 20.73 24.74
N CYS A 147 -33.03 20.42 25.51
CA CYS A 147 -32.56 19.08 25.76
C CYS A 147 -32.50 18.79 27.27
N ARG A 148 -32.56 17.50 27.61
CA ARG A 148 -32.19 16.99 28.92
C ARG A 148 -30.77 16.44 28.83
N VAL A 149 -29.92 16.80 29.78
CA VAL A 149 -28.56 16.24 29.87
C VAL A 149 -28.63 14.83 30.45
N ILE A 150 -28.27 13.84 29.66
CA ILE A 150 -28.20 12.44 30.09
C ILE A 150 -26.82 12.18 30.71
N VAL A 151 -25.75 12.64 30.04
CA VAL A 151 -24.38 12.59 30.54
C VAL A 151 -23.79 13.98 30.47
N GLY A 152 -23.39 14.51 31.64
CA GLY A 152 -22.70 15.79 31.76
C GLY A 152 -21.20 15.66 31.53
N GLY A 153 -20.52 16.80 31.39
CA GLY A 153 -19.09 16.84 31.10
C GLY A 153 -18.56 18.26 30.96
N GLU A 154 -17.25 18.38 30.73
CA GLU A 154 -16.62 19.66 30.41
C GLU A 154 -16.94 20.06 28.95
N LEU A 155 -17.70 21.14 28.78
CA LEU A 155 -17.92 21.78 27.49
C LEU A 155 -16.77 22.75 27.19
N GLY A 156 -16.15 22.59 26.03
CA GLY A 156 -15.23 23.59 25.47
C GLY A 156 -15.86 24.37 24.31
N GLU A 157 -15.07 25.25 23.70
CA GLU A 157 -15.49 26.01 22.52
C GLU A 157 -15.36 25.20 21.23
N HIS A 158 -16.19 25.52 20.23
CA HIS A 158 -16.10 24.97 18.87
C HIS A 158 -16.09 23.44 18.80
N LYS A 159 -16.77 22.80 19.75
CA LYS A 159 -16.89 21.34 19.85
C LYS A 159 -17.86 20.81 18.82
N GLY A 160 -17.54 19.66 18.24
CA GLY A 160 -18.41 18.98 17.29
C GLY A 160 -19.74 18.60 17.94
N VAL A 161 -20.83 18.73 17.18
CA VAL A 161 -22.17 18.31 17.56
C VAL A 161 -22.60 17.21 16.60
N ASN A 162 -22.85 16.02 17.14
CA ASN A 162 -23.26 14.84 16.38
C ASN A 162 -24.70 14.48 16.72
N VAL A 163 -25.49 14.13 15.71
CA VAL A 163 -26.90 13.78 15.90
C VAL A 163 -27.20 12.48 15.17
N PRO A 164 -26.95 11.33 15.83
CA PRO A 164 -27.10 10.04 15.17
C PRO A 164 -28.52 9.82 14.63
N GLY A 165 -28.58 9.38 13.38
CA GLY A 165 -29.82 9.11 12.67
C GLY A 165 -30.59 10.35 12.19
N ALA A 166 -30.06 11.57 12.37
CA ALA A 166 -30.62 12.75 11.72
C ALA A 166 -30.23 12.77 10.24
N ASP A 167 -31.17 13.12 9.38
CA ASP A 167 -30.89 13.37 7.96
C ASP A 167 -30.58 14.85 7.80
N LEU A 168 -29.29 15.18 7.97
CA LEU A 168 -28.84 16.57 8.02
C LEU A 168 -28.73 17.13 6.61
N SER A 169 -29.37 18.27 6.34
CA SER A 169 -29.29 18.95 5.03
C SER A 169 -27.99 19.76 4.87
N VAL A 170 -26.91 19.34 5.53
CA VAL A 170 -25.61 19.98 5.37
C VAL A 170 -25.06 19.71 3.97
N PRO A 171 -24.46 20.73 3.31
CA PRO A 171 -23.85 20.53 2.01
C PRO A 171 -22.71 19.52 2.14
N THR A 172 -22.43 18.75 1.10
CA THR A 172 -21.33 17.78 1.11
C THR A 172 -19.98 18.46 1.26
N LEU A 173 -19.76 19.55 0.52
CA LEU A 173 -18.56 20.35 0.58
C LEU A 173 -18.88 21.75 1.05
N THR A 174 -18.12 22.24 2.02
CA THR A 174 -18.12 23.65 2.37
C THR A 174 -17.34 24.46 1.33
N GLU A 175 -17.52 25.78 1.29
CA GLU A 175 -16.69 26.66 0.45
C GLU A 175 -15.20 26.52 0.77
N LYS A 176 -14.88 26.28 2.05
CA LYS A 176 -13.53 25.99 2.50
C LYS A 176 -13.02 24.68 1.91
N ASP A 177 -13.80 23.60 1.96
CA ASP A 177 -13.37 22.31 1.39
C ASP A 177 -13.11 22.42 -0.12
N ILE A 178 -13.94 23.17 -0.86
CA ILE A 178 -13.70 23.42 -2.29
C ILE A 178 -12.37 24.17 -2.49
N ALA A 179 -12.07 25.16 -1.65
CA ALA A 179 -10.81 25.88 -1.70
C ALA A 179 -9.61 24.99 -1.34
N ASP A 180 -9.76 24.13 -0.32
CA ASP A 180 -8.75 23.16 0.11
C ASP A 180 -8.46 22.14 -1.02
N LEU A 181 -9.50 21.64 -1.70
CA LEU A 181 -9.36 20.72 -2.82
C LEU A 181 -8.63 21.36 -4.01
N LYS A 182 -8.93 22.62 -4.32
CA LYS A 182 -8.22 23.39 -5.36
C LYS A 182 -6.75 23.59 -4.99
N TRP A 183 -6.47 23.95 -3.73
CA TRP A 183 -5.10 24.02 -3.23
C TRP A 183 -4.39 22.67 -3.36
N GLY A 184 -5.08 21.57 -3.06
CA GLY A 184 -4.53 20.22 -3.23
C GLY A 184 -4.18 19.92 -4.70
N ALA A 185 -5.06 20.30 -5.63
CA ALA A 185 -4.84 20.16 -7.06
C ALA A 185 -3.61 20.95 -7.53
N ASP A 186 -3.53 22.23 -7.20
CA ASP A 186 -2.42 23.13 -7.57
C ASP A 186 -1.07 22.61 -7.07
N ASN A 187 -1.08 21.91 -5.95
CA ASN A 187 0.12 21.40 -5.27
C ASN A 187 0.38 19.92 -5.50
N ASN A 188 -0.37 19.27 -6.41
CA ASN A 188 -0.22 17.86 -6.77
C ASN A 188 -0.19 16.93 -5.55
N VAL A 189 -1.15 17.09 -4.62
CA VAL A 189 -1.36 16.12 -3.54
C VAL A 189 -1.78 14.77 -4.13
N ASP A 190 -1.38 13.69 -3.46
CA ASP A 190 -1.52 12.34 -4.01
C ASP A 190 -2.92 11.77 -3.69
N TYR A 191 -3.46 12.13 -2.53
CA TYR A 191 -4.77 11.73 -2.03
C TYR A 191 -5.55 12.91 -1.46
N VAL A 192 -6.88 12.84 -1.56
CA VAL A 192 -7.81 13.64 -0.77
C VAL A 192 -8.71 12.71 0.04
N ALA A 193 -8.77 12.90 1.35
CA ALA A 193 -9.71 12.23 2.24
C ALA A 193 -10.88 13.17 2.51
N ILE A 194 -12.09 12.70 2.24
CA ILE A 194 -13.31 13.48 2.31
C ILE A 194 -14.07 13.08 3.56
N SER A 195 -14.27 14.06 4.45
CA SER A 195 -15.03 13.93 5.69
C SER A 195 -16.54 13.92 5.44
N PHE A 196 -17.26 13.23 6.32
CA PHE A 196 -18.72 13.10 6.39
C PHE A 196 -19.38 12.66 5.08
N VAL A 197 -18.73 11.76 4.33
CA VAL A 197 -19.35 11.13 3.15
C VAL A 197 -20.56 10.29 3.59
N ARG A 198 -21.71 10.50 2.95
CA ARG A 198 -22.97 9.80 3.27
C ARG A 198 -23.45 8.94 2.11
N CYS A 199 -23.24 9.38 0.88
CA CYS A 199 -23.73 8.70 -0.32
C CYS A 199 -22.74 8.81 -1.50
N LYS A 200 -23.08 8.17 -2.63
CA LYS A 200 -22.25 8.21 -3.83
C LYS A 200 -22.22 9.60 -4.47
N GLU A 201 -23.32 10.35 -4.38
CA GLU A 201 -23.44 11.69 -4.95
C GLU A 201 -22.41 12.65 -4.33
N ASP A 202 -22.16 12.51 -3.03
CA ASP A 202 -21.14 13.27 -2.31
C ASP A 202 -19.75 13.12 -2.96
N VAL A 203 -19.38 11.88 -3.28
CA VAL A 203 -18.10 11.55 -3.92
C VAL A 203 -18.04 12.08 -5.36
N ILE A 204 -19.16 12.01 -6.09
CA ILE A 204 -19.25 12.54 -7.45
C ILE A 204 -19.07 14.06 -7.47
N GLU A 205 -19.60 14.78 -6.47
CA GLU A 205 -19.38 16.22 -6.34
C GLU A 205 -17.90 16.56 -6.15
N VAL A 206 -17.20 15.85 -5.26
CA VAL A 206 -15.75 15.98 -5.07
C VAL A 206 -14.99 15.74 -6.36
N ARG A 207 -15.34 14.67 -7.10
CA ARG A 207 -14.69 14.35 -8.38
C ARG A 207 -14.86 15.47 -9.40
N ARG A 208 -16.04 16.08 -9.51
CA ARG A 208 -16.26 17.22 -10.41
C ARG A 208 -15.34 18.40 -10.06
N VAL A 209 -15.14 18.68 -8.78
CA VAL A 209 -14.23 19.75 -8.33
C VAL A 209 -12.79 19.43 -8.70
N LEU A 210 -12.34 18.20 -8.44
CA LEU A 210 -10.97 17.75 -8.78
C LEU A 210 -10.73 17.73 -10.30
N GLU A 211 -11.68 17.23 -11.09
CA GLU A 211 -11.60 17.18 -12.55
C GLU A 211 -11.56 18.59 -13.15
N ALA A 212 -12.40 19.50 -12.66
CA ALA A 212 -12.38 20.90 -13.09
C ALA A 212 -11.04 21.60 -12.74
N ALA A 213 -10.37 21.15 -11.68
CA ALA A 213 -9.03 21.62 -11.31
C ALA A 213 -7.88 20.85 -11.99
N GLY A 214 -8.17 19.85 -12.84
CA GLY A 214 -7.16 19.03 -13.50
C GLY A 214 -6.35 18.12 -12.55
N ALA A 215 -6.89 17.84 -11.35
CA ALA A 215 -6.19 17.05 -10.33
C ALA A 215 -6.16 15.56 -10.70
N SER A 216 -5.05 14.90 -10.36
CA SER A 216 -4.91 13.43 -10.46
C SER A 216 -4.99 12.72 -9.11
N ALA A 217 -5.34 13.47 -8.06
CA ALA A 217 -5.46 12.98 -6.69
C ALA A 217 -6.54 11.88 -6.58
N LYS A 218 -6.28 10.92 -5.69
CA LYS A 218 -7.19 9.80 -5.42
C LYS A 218 -8.14 10.14 -4.27
N VAL A 219 -9.41 9.77 -4.41
CA VAL A 219 -10.44 10.09 -3.41
C VAL A 219 -10.58 8.95 -2.39
N ILE A 220 -10.37 9.26 -1.12
CA ILE A 220 -10.59 8.39 0.03
C ILE A 220 -11.85 8.87 0.76
N ALA A 221 -12.91 8.05 0.81
CA ALA A 221 -14.08 8.40 1.62
C ALA A 221 -13.83 8.03 3.10
N LYS A 222 -14.09 8.97 4.01
CA LYS A 222 -14.06 8.71 5.44
C LYS A 222 -15.42 8.15 5.88
N MET A 223 -15.40 6.94 6.41
CA MET A 223 -16.57 6.22 6.89
C MET A 223 -16.80 6.59 8.35
N GLU A 224 -17.61 7.63 8.55
CA GLU A 224 -17.79 8.32 9.84
C GLU A 224 -19.23 8.26 10.35
N THR A 225 -20.20 8.09 9.45
CA THR A 225 -21.63 8.19 9.77
C THR A 225 -22.36 6.87 9.56
N ARG A 226 -23.50 6.70 10.24
CA ARG A 226 -24.40 5.57 9.99
C ARG A 226 -24.80 5.46 8.51
N GLN A 227 -25.13 6.58 7.87
CA GLN A 227 -25.51 6.64 6.46
C GLN A 227 -24.38 6.15 5.55
N SER A 228 -23.13 6.50 5.86
CA SER A 228 -21.96 6.03 5.10
C SER A 228 -21.87 4.50 5.11
N VAL A 229 -22.13 3.87 6.26
CA VAL A 229 -22.10 2.41 6.42
C VAL A 229 -23.26 1.75 5.70
N ASP A 230 -24.47 2.31 5.80
CA ASP A 230 -25.65 1.77 5.13
C ASP A 230 -25.53 1.89 3.58
N ASN A 231 -24.82 2.92 3.08
CA ASN A 231 -24.55 3.15 1.65
C ASN A 231 -23.17 2.64 1.18
N LEU A 232 -22.53 1.76 1.96
CA LEU A 232 -21.14 1.34 1.76
C LEU A 232 -20.83 0.93 0.31
N ASP A 233 -21.67 0.07 -0.28
CA ASP A 233 -21.42 -0.46 -1.64
C ASP A 233 -21.49 0.64 -2.71
N ALA A 234 -22.47 1.52 -2.62
CA ALA A 234 -22.65 2.61 -3.58
C ALA A 234 -21.51 3.63 -3.50
N ILE A 235 -21.03 3.95 -2.30
CA ILE A 235 -19.85 4.80 -2.10
C ILE A 235 -18.62 4.07 -2.63
N LEU A 236 -18.48 2.78 -2.32
CA LEU A 236 -17.32 1.98 -2.71
C LEU A 236 -17.14 1.95 -4.21
N GLU A 237 -18.20 1.89 -5.02
CA GLU A 237 -18.13 1.92 -6.49
C GLU A 237 -17.38 3.15 -7.02
N VAL A 238 -17.60 4.32 -6.40
CA VAL A 238 -17.15 5.62 -6.93
C VAL A 238 -15.89 6.18 -6.27
N VAL A 239 -15.37 5.58 -5.21
CA VAL A 239 -14.12 6.03 -4.53
C VAL A 239 -12.88 5.29 -5.03
N ASP A 240 -11.69 5.84 -4.75
CA ASP A 240 -10.41 5.16 -4.99
C ASP A 240 -9.93 4.36 -3.76
N GLY A 241 -10.47 4.65 -2.57
CA GLY A 241 -10.20 3.94 -1.31
C GLY A 241 -11.11 4.44 -0.18
N MET A 242 -10.94 3.90 1.02
CA MET A 242 -11.74 4.28 2.20
C MET A 242 -10.89 4.46 3.45
N MET A 243 -11.39 5.23 4.41
CA MET A 243 -10.81 5.39 5.74
C MET A 243 -11.87 5.05 6.78
N VAL A 244 -11.60 4.07 7.64
CA VAL A 244 -12.47 3.73 8.78
C VAL A 244 -12.09 4.65 9.95
N ALA A 245 -12.90 5.68 10.18
CA ALA A 245 -12.69 6.67 11.22
C ALA A 245 -13.48 6.27 12.48
N ARG A 246 -12.81 5.49 13.34
CA ARG A 246 -13.46 4.73 14.42
C ARG A 246 -13.98 5.61 15.56
N GLY A 247 -13.30 6.73 15.83
CA GLY A 247 -13.74 7.74 16.79
C GLY A 247 -15.11 8.30 16.38
N ASP A 248 -15.20 8.88 15.19
CA ASP A 248 -16.43 9.45 14.65
C ASP A 248 -17.55 8.40 14.52
N LEU A 249 -17.21 7.23 14.00
CA LEU A 249 -18.17 6.13 13.86
C LEU A 249 -18.69 5.62 15.21
N GLY A 250 -17.86 5.68 16.26
CA GLY A 250 -18.24 5.31 17.62
C GLY A 250 -19.16 6.32 18.32
N VAL A 251 -19.27 7.54 17.79
CA VAL A 251 -20.27 8.54 18.22
C VAL A 251 -21.60 8.30 17.50
N GLU A 252 -21.55 7.95 16.22
CA GLU A 252 -22.72 7.74 15.37
C GLU A 252 -23.38 6.35 15.53
N MET A 253 -22.63 5.37 16.02
CA MET A 253 -23.06 3.99 16.14
C MET A 253 -22.68 3.40 17.50
N ARG A 254 -23.31 2.28 17.88
CA ARG A 254 -22.98 1.60 19.13
C ARG A 254 -21.53 1.12 19.09
N THR A 255 -20.79 1.37 20.17
CA THR A 255 -19.37 1.05 20.28
C THR A 255 -19.09 -0.44 20.03
N GLU A 256 -19.98 -1.33 20.47
CA GLU A 256 -19.86 -2.78 20.25
C GLU A 256 -20.07 -3.22 18.78
N ASP A 257 -20.72 -2.40 17.94
CA ASP A 257 -20.91 -2.69 16.51
C ASP A 257 -19.70 -2.26 15.66
N VAL A 258 -18.97 -1.23 16.09
CA VAL A 258 -17.85 -0.63 15.33
C VAL A 258 -16.80 -1.65 14.88
N PRO A 259 -16.33 -2.59 15.72
CA PRO A 259 -15.36 -3.60 15.29
C PRO A 259 -15.85 -4.49 14.15
N MET A 260 -17.15 -4.80 14.10
CA MET A 260 -17.72 -5.61 13.03
C MET A 260 -17.86 -4.82 11.74
N ILE A 261 -18.20 -3.53 11.83
CA ILE A 261 -18.30 -2.62 10.68
C ILE A 261 -16.92 -2.38 10.06
N GLN A 262 -15.88 -2.15 10.88
CA GLN A 262 -14.50 -2.08 10.40
C GLN A 262 -14.14 -3.31 9.54
N LYS A 263 -14.42 -4.51 10.05
CA LYS A 263 -14.14 -5.77 9.35
C LYS A 263 -14.88 -5.87 8.02
N GLU A 264 -16.12 -5.39 7.96
CA GLU A 264 -16.92 -5.39 6.73
C GLU A 264 -16.35 -4.40 5.70
N ILE A 265 -16.05 -3.16 6.10
CA ILE A 265 -15.47 -2.14 5.22
C ILE A 265 -14.15 -2.63 4.63
N ILE A 266 -13.25 -3.14 5.47
CA ILE A 266 -11.95 -3.68 5.03
C ILE A 266 -12.15 -4.82 4.02
N GLU A 267 -13.08 -5.74 4.29
CA GLU A 267 -13.35 -6.87 3.41
C GLU A 267 -13.88 -6.41 2.04
N ARG A 268 -14.80 -5.44 2.01
CA ARG A 268 -15.36 -4.89 0.76
C ARG A 268 -14.30 -4.15 -0.06
N CYS A 269 -13.52 -3.28 0.56
CA CYS A 269 -12.40 -2.59 -0.08
C CYS A 269 -11.41 -3.57 -0.71
N ARG A 270 -11.00 -4.59 0.06
CA ARG A 270 -10.06 -5.61 -0.41
C ARG A 270 -10.62 -6.42 -1.57
N LYS A 271 -11.91 -6.78 -1.57
CA LYS A 271 -12.54 -7.48 -2.71
C LYS A 271 -12.42 -6.68 -4.02
N GLN A 272 -12.58 -5.36 -3.94
CA GLN A 272 -12.45 -4.46 -5.10
C GLN A 272 -11.01 -3.99 -5.38
N GLY A 273 -10.02 -4.40 -4.59
CA GLY A 273 -8.64 -3.94 -4.73
C GLY A 273 -8.45 -2.45 -4.46
N LYS A 274 -9.32 -1.85 -3.63
CA LYS A 274 -9.23 -0.46 -3.19
C LYS A 274 -8.55 -0.40 -1.83
N PRO A 275 -7.52 0.44 -1.62
CA PRO A 275 -6.85 0.56 -0.32
C PRO A 275 -7.80 1.05 0.77
N VAL A 276 -7.59 0.54 1.98
CA VAL A 276 -8.35 0.93 3.17
C VAL A 276 -7.40 1.34 4.31
N ILE A 277 -7.71 2.47 4.93
CA ILE A 277 -6.99 3.03 6.07
C ILE A 277 -7.82 2.78 7.33
N VAL A 278 -7.21 2.22 8.38
CA VAL A 278 -7.82 2.19 9.73
C VAL A 278 -7.27 3.35 10.54
N ALA A 279 -8.16 4.23 10.99
CA ALA A 279 -7.82 5.53 11.53
C ALA A 279 -8.44 5.79 12.91
N THR A 280 -7.85 6.75 13.63
CA THR A 280 -8.20 7.24 14.99
C THR A 280 -8.05 6.17 16.07
N GLN A 281 -7.83 6.58 17.33
CA GLN A 281 -7.73 5.67 18.49
C GLN A 281 -6.73 4.51 18.32
N MET A 282 -5.63 4.71 17.58
CA MET A 282 -4.66 3.63 17.34
C MET A 282 -3.68 3.51 18.50
N LEU A 283 -2.87 4.53 18.75
CA LEU A 283 -1.89 4.57 19.84
C LEU A 283 -2.07 5.87 20.66
N ASP A 284 -3.32 6.31 20.87
CA ASP A 284 -3.66 7.64 21.45
C ASP A 284 -2.92 7.95 22.76
N SER A 285 -2.75 6.94 23.62
CA SER A 285 -2.02 7.11 24.88
C SER A 285 -0.58 7.58 24.66
N MET A 286 0.01 7.36 23.47
CA MET A 286 1.35 7.81 23.09
C MET A 286 1.45 9.31 22.79
N ILE A 287 0.34 10.03 22.70
CA ILE A 287 0.34 11.50 22.76
C ILE A 287 1.05 11.96 24.04
N ARG A 288 0.78 11.27 25.15
CA ARG A 288 1.25 11.63 26.49
C ARG A 288 2.35 10.72 27.01
N ASN A 289 2.42 9.47 26.55
CA ASN A 289 3.29 8.43 27.10
C ASN A 289 4.28 7.87 26.06
N PRO A 290 5.47 7.41 26.45
CA PRO A 290 6.44 6.86 25.50
C PRO A 290 6.11 5.43 25.03
N ARG A 291 5.06 4.80 25.54
CA ARG A 291 4.62 3.45 25.18
C ARG A 291 3.10 3.36 25.18
N PRO A 292 2.51 2.55 24.29
CA PRO A 292 1.07 2.36 24.24
C PRO A 292 0.63 1.37 25.31
N THR A 293 -0.67 1.31 25.51
CA THR A 293 -1.33 0.27 26.30
C THR A 293 -1.33 -1.07 25.55
N ARG A 294 -1.58 -2.16 26.28
CA ARG A 294 -1.78 -3.49 25.68
C ARG A 294 -3.02 -3.55 24.80
N ALA A 295 -4.07 -2.80 25.16
CA ALA A 295 -5.31 -2.74 24.39
C ALA A 295 -5.06 -2.10 23.01
N GLU A 296 -4.39 -0.95 22.97
CA GLU A 296 -3.99 -0.26 21.73
C GLU A 296 -3.09 -1.15 20.86
N SER A 297 -2.11 -1.83 21.46
CA SER A 297 -1.25 -2.76 20.72
C SER A 297 -2.05 -3.91 20.09
N SER A 298 -3.02 -4.46 20.81
CA SER A 298 -3.92 -5.49 20.30
C SER A 298 -4.85 -4.97 19.19
N ASP A 299 -5.30 -3.73 19.32
CA ASP A 299 -6.20 -3.10 18.35
C ASP A 299 -5.51 -2.83 17.02
N VAL A 300 -4.28 -2.29 17.04
CA VAL A 300 -3.42 -2.17 15.85
C VAL A 300 -3.19 -3.53 15.19
N ALA A 301 -2.85 -4.56 15.97
CA ALA A 301 -2.64 -5.90 15.44
C ALA A 301 -3.92 -6.47 14.78
N ASN A 302 -5.09 -6.23 15.37
CA ASN A 302 -6.37 -6.66 14.80
C ASN A 302 -6.70 -5.93 13.49
N ALA A 303 -6.39 -4.64 13.36
CA ALA A 303 -6.54 -3.91 12.10
C ALA A 303 -5.68 -4.52 10.98
N VAL A 304 -4.46 -4.93 11.30
CA VAL A 304 -3.56 -5.67 10.38
C VAL A 304 -4.15 -7.03 10.00
N ILE A 305 -4.62 -7.80 10.98
CA ILE A 305 -5.20 -9.15 10.78
C ILE A 305 -6.49 -9.09 9.93
N ASP A 306 -7.30 -8.04 10.13
CA ASP A 306 -8.50 -7.79 9.34
C ASP A 306 -8.18 -7.53 7.87
N GLY A 307 -6.96 -7.08 7.60
CA GLY A 307 -6.40 -6.94 6.27
C GLY A 307 -6.31 -5.50 5.78
N ALA A 308 -6.21 -4.52 6.69
CA ALA A 308 -6.02 -3.12 6.34
C ALA A 308 -4.80 -2.93 5.41
N ASP A 309 -4.89 -1.99 4.47
CA ASP A 309 -3.75 -1.61 3.65
C ASP A 309 -2.83 -0.66 4.42
N ALA A 310 -3.43 0.20 5.25
CA ALA A 310 -2.69 1.13 6.09
C ALA A 310 -3.36 1.34 7.45
N VAL A 311 -2.53 1.76 8.40
CA VAL A 311 -2.94 2.23 9.73
C VAL A 311 -2.49 3.68 9.91
N MET A 312 -3.28 4.49 10.63
CA MET A 312 -3.06 5.93 10.72
C MET A 312 -2.84 6.42 12.15
N LEU A 313 -1.80 7.23 12.32
CA LEU A 313 -1.54 8.03 13.53
C LEU A 313 -2.11 9.44 13.35
N SER A 314 -2.81 9.92 14.37
CA SER A 314 -3.50 11.21 14.41
C SER A 314 -2.77 12.18 15.33
N GLY A 315 -3.26 12.37 16.56
CA GLY A 315 -2.66 13.27 17.54
C GLY A 315 -1.26 12.81 17.97
N GLU A 316 -1.00 11.50 17.91
CA GLU A 316 0.27 10.87 18.32
C GLU A 316 1.47 11.50 17.60
N THR A 317 1.34 11.76 16.29
CA THR A 317 2.39 12.38 15.49
C THR A 317 2.21 13.88 15.34
N ALA A 318 0.97 14.39 15.32
CA ALA A 318 0.71 15.79 15.01
C ALA A 318 0.99 16.76 16.16
N GLY A 319 0.64 16.39 17.39
CA GLY A 319 0.85 17.21 18.60
C GLY A 319 1.36 16.43 19.81
N GLY A 320 1.68 15.15 19.64
CA GLY A 320 2.15 14.27 20.70
C GLY A 320 3.58 14.54 21.14
N LYS A 321 3.90 14.11 22.36
CA LYS A 321 5.27 14.21 22.92
C LYS A 321 6.26 13.24 22.29
N TYR A 322 5.77 12.16 21.69
CA TYR A 322 6.57 11.02 21.21
C TYR A 322 6.24 10.66 19.75
N PRO A 323 6.36 11.61 18.79
CA PRO A 323 5.89 11.40 17.42
C PRO A 323 6.68 10.31 16.68
N VAL A 324 8.01 10.28 16.84
CA VAL A 324 8.87 9.30 16.16
C VAL A 324 8.70 7.91 16.77
N GLU A 325 8.69 7.84 18.09
CA GLU A 325 8.51 6.59 18.84
C GLU A 325 7.13 5.97 18.60
N SER A 326 6.11 6.78 18.32
CA SER A 326 4.79 6.30 17.90
C SER A 326 4.86 5.58 16.56
N VAL A 327 5.58 6.13 15.58
CA VAL A 327 5.81 5.47 14.28
C VAL A 327 6.63 4.20 14.43
N GLU A 328 7.72 4.23 15.19
CA GLU A 328 8.55 3.04 15.44
C GLU A 328 7.76 1.94 16.16
N THR A 329 6.88 2.32 17.09
CA THR A 329 6.03 1.36 17.80
C THR A 329 4.98 0.75 16.89
N MET A 330 4.35 1.58 16.06
CA MET A 330 3.42 1.13 15.02
C MET A 330 4.10 0.13 14.08
N ASP A 331 5.31 0.46 13.59
CA ASP A 331 6.11 -0.40 12.72
C ASP A 331 6.43 -1.75 13.37
N ARG A 332 6.89 -1.76 14.63
CA ARG A 332 7.16 -3.00 15.38
C ARG A 332 5.94 -3.88 15.56
N ILE A 333 4.77 -3.29 15.85
CA ILE A 333 3.51 -4.06 15.99
C ILE A 333 3.13 -4.69 14.66
N ILE A 334 3.19 -3.93 13.56
CA ILE A 334 2.89 -4.42 12.21
C ILE A 334 3.83 -5.57 11.85
N VAL A 335 5.15 -5.36 11.92
CA VAL A 335 6.15 -6.38 11.55
C VAL A 335 5.96 -7.66 12.35
N ARG A 336 5.74 -7.54 13.68
CA ARG A 336 5.47 -8.71 14.52
C ARG A 336 4.19 -9.43 14.11
N THR A 337 3.13 -8.69 13.81
CA THR A 337 1.84 -9.28 13.41
C THR A 337 1.96 -9.99 12.05
N GLU A 338 2.67 -9.39 11.09
CA GLU A 338 2.85 -9.93 9.75
C GLU A 338 3.62 -11.27 9.71
N GLN A 339 4.51 -11.51 10.67
CA GLN A 339 5.24 -12.78 10.80
C GLN A 339 4.31 -14.00 10.96
N ASP A 340 3.19 -13.85 11.66
CA ASP A 340 2.23 -14.93 11.91
C ASP A 340 0.97 -14.82 11.04
N MET A 341 0.96 -13.96 10.01
CA MET A 341 -0.23 -13.75 9.18
C MET A 341 -0.66 -15.02 8.44
N ALA A 342 0.25 -15.94 8.11
CA ALA A 342 -0.15 -17.22 7.51
C ALA A 342 -1.07 -18.06 8.41
N LEU A 343 -0.98 -17.88 9.73
CA LEU A 343 -1.77 -18.60 10.74
C LEU A 343 -3.06 -17.84 11.09
N TRP A 344 -2.96 -16.52 11.24
CA TRP A 344 -4.06 -15.70 11.77
C TRP A 344 -4.82 -14.91 10.71
N CYS A 345 -4.36 -14.88 9.46
CA CYS A 345 -5.05 -14.11 8.43
C CYS A 345 -6.49 -14.60 8.26
N ARG A 346 -7.41 -13.65 8.23
CA ARG A 346 -8.80 -13.95 7.96
C ARG A 346 -8.94 -14.44 6.53
N LYS A 347 -9.31 -15.72 6.37
CA LYS A 347 -9.72 -16.25 5.05
C LYS A 347 -10.89 -15.39 4.55
N PRO A 348 -10.86 -14.92 3.29
CA PRO A 348 -12.00 -14.22 2.70
C PRO A 348 -13.28 -15.07 2.87
N ARG A 349 -14.42 -14.48 3.28
CA ARG A 349 -15.68 -15.23 3.44
C ARG A 349 -16.14 -15.84 2.12
N SER A 350 -15.80 -15.20 1.01
CA SER A 350 -16.01 -15.68 -0.34
C SER A 350 -14.69 -15.54 -1.09
N LEU A 351 -14.38 -16.51 -1.97
CA LEU A 351 -13.42 -16.24 -3.04
C LEU A 351 -13.89 -14.97 -3.76
N PRO A 352 -13.00 -14.02 -4.10
CA PRO A 352 -13.40 -12.89 -4.92
C PRO A 352 -14.10 -13.46 -6.15
N ALA A 353 -15.33 -13.03 -6.43
CA ALA A 353 -15.89 -13.28 -7.74
C ALA A 353 -14.89 -12.66 -8.72
N VAL A 354 -14.23 -13.49 -9.53
CA VAL A 354 -13.31 -12.99 -10.54
C VAL A 354 -14.17 -12.24 -11.54
N CYS A 355 -14.22 -10.92 -11.42
CA CYS A 355 -15.15 -10.10 -12.18
C CYS A 355 -14.58 -9.74 -13.57
N GLU A 356 -13.26 -9.65 -13.71
CA GLU A 356 -12.60 -9.10 -14.91
C GLU A 356 -11.24 -9.77 -15.21
N THR A 357 -10.74 -9.59 -16.44
CA THR A 357 -9.45 -10.13 -16.90
C THR A 357 -8.29 -9.73 -16.01
N ALA A 358 -8.20 -8.45 -15.63
CA ALA A 358 -7.14 -7.95 -14.75
C ALA A 358 -7.12 -8.68 -13.40
N ASP A 359 -8.31 -9.01 -12.91
CA ASP A 359 -8.49 -9.73 -11.67
C ASP A 359 -8.04 -11.19 -11.79
N ALA A 360 -8.48 -11.88 -12.85
CA ALA A 360 -8.12 -13.26 -13.14
C ALA A 360 -6.60 -13.44 -13.27
N VAL A 361 -5.93 -12.54 -14.01
CA VAL A 361 -4.48 -12.61 -14.22
C VAL A 361 -3.73 -12.26 -12.93
N SER A 362 -4.23 -11.33 -12.11
CA SER A 362 -3.63 -11.02 -10.79
C SER A 362 -3.77 -12.18 -9.80
N HIS A 363 -4.92 -12.86 -9.82
CA HIS A 363 -5.13 -14.07 -9.04
C HIS A 363 -4.16 -15.17 -9.45
N ALA A 364 -4.05 -15.44 -10.76
CA ALA A 364 -3.11 -16.40 -11.31
C ALA A 364 -1.66 -16.03 -10.98
N ALA A 365 -1.29 -14.75 -11.03
CA ALA A 365 0.04 -14.29 -10.68
C ALA A 365 0.42 -14.59 -9.23
N ARG A 366 -0.53 -14.45 -8.29
CA ARG A 366 -0.31 -14.83 -6.89
C ARG A 366 -0.04 -16.34 -6.75
N ASP A 367 -0.82 -17.18 -7.42
CA ASP A 367 -0.66 -18.64 -7.34
C ASP A 367 0.62 -19.12 -8.04
N VAL A 368 0.88 -18.65 -9.26
CA VAL A 368 2.11 -18.95 -10.00
C VAL A 368 3.33 -18.50 -9.21
N ALA A 369 3.33 -17.28 -8.64
CA ALA A 369 4.44 -16.80 -7.84
C ALA A 369 4.75 -17.72 -6.64
N LYS A 370 3.72 -18.28 -6.01
CA LYS A 370 3.90 -19.25 -4.93
C LYS A 370 4.47 -20.57 -5.44
N GLU A 371 3.95 -21.11 -6.54
CA GLU A 371 4.38 -22.39 -7.12
C GLU A 371 5.82 -22.37 -7.63
N VAL A 372 6.24 -21.27 -8.27
CA VAL A 372 7.60 -21.12 -8.78
C VAL A 372 8.58 -20.56 -7.76
N ALA A 373 8.15 -20.41 -6.50
CA ALA A 373 8.89 -19.76 -5.42
C ALA A 373 9.52 -18.43 -5.88
N ALA A 374 8.71 -17.57 -6.50
CA ALA A 374 9.17 -16.29 -7.03
C ALA A 374 9.66 -15.38 -5.91
N ALA A 375 10.80 -14.73 -6.14
CA ALA A 375 11.36 -13.74 -5.23
C ALA A 375 10.53 -12.44 -5.21
N ALA A 376 9.80 -12.14 -6.29
CA ALA A 376 8.91 -10.98 -6.38
C ALA A 376 7.86 -11.12 -7.49
N ILE A 377 6.75 -10.41 -7.33
CA ILE A 377 5.83 -10.06 -8.41
C ILE A 377 6.13 -8.63 -8.86
N VAL A 378 6.29 -8.42 -10.16
CA VAL A 378 6.73 -7.16 -10.77
C VAL A 378 5.64 -6.64 -11.71
N PRO A 379 4.64 -5.90 -11.20
CA PRO A 379 3.64 -5.28 -12.05
C PRO A 379 4.20 -4.04 -12.76
N LEU A 380 4.19 -4.06 -14.09
CA LEU A 380 4.40 -2.88 -14.94
C LEU A 380 3.08 -2.09 -15.00
N THR A 381 3.09 -0.83 -14.56
CA THR A 381 1.85 -0.07 -14.39
C THR A 381 1.99 1.44 -14.62
N SER A 382 1.08 2.00 -15.42
CA SER A 382 1.00 3.46 -15.64
C SER A 382 0.14 4.18 -14.59
N SER A 383 -0.94 3.54 -14.11
CA SER A 383 -1.94 4.12 -13.19
C SER A 383 -1.98 3.46 -11.81
N GLY A 384 -1.12 2.46 -11.58
CA GLY A 384 -1.07 1.65 -10.37
C GLY A 384 -2.09 0.52 -10.29
N ASN A 385 -3.01 0.39 -11.25
CA ASN A 385 -4.11 -0.57 -11.17
C ASN A 385 -3.63 -2.03 -11.06
N THR A 386 -2.66 -2.42 -11.90
CA THR A 386 -2.03 -3.75 -11.86
C THR A 386 -1.49 -4.07 -10.46
N ALA A 387 -0.79 -3.12 -9.83
CA ALA A 387 -0.20 -3.32 -8.51
C ALA A 387 -1.26 -3.46 -7.42
N ARG A 388 -2.34 -2.65 -7.46
CA ARG A 388 -3.49 -2.77 -6.54
C ARG A 388 -4.20 -4.11 -6.68
N MET A 389 -4.42 -4.55 -7.92
CA MET A 389 -5.12 -5.80 -8.20
C MET A 389 -4.34 -7.03 -7.70
N VAL A 390 -3.01 -7.02 -7.82
CA VAL A 390 -2.15 -8.05 -7.22
C VAL A 390 -2.16 -7.96 -5.69
N SER A 391 -2.00 -6.76 -5.15
CA SER A 391 -1.94 -6.51 -3.71
C SER A 391 -3.16 -7.05 -2.97
N LYS A 392 -4.35 -6.97 -3.57
CA LYS A 392 -5.59 -7.46 -2.96
C LYS A 392 -5.57 -8.95 -2.63
N TYR A 393 -4.79 -9.74 -3.36
CA TYR A 393 -4.60 -11.18 -3.14
C TYR A 393 -3.56 -11.51 -2.06
N ARG A 394 -2.90 -10.50 -1.50
CA ARG A 394 -1.92 -10.60 -0.41
C ARG A 394 -0.86 -11.69 -0.67
N PRO A 395 -0.12 -11.62 -1.80
CA PRO A 395 0.94 -12.59 -2.10
C PRO A 395 2.02 -12.59 -1.01
N THR A 396 2.65 -13.75 -0.80
CA THR A 396 3.68 -13.92 0.23
C THR A 396 5.03 -13.31 -0.18
N CYS A 397 5.29 -13.19 -1.48
CA CYS A 397 6.47 -12.52 -1.99
C CYS A 397 6.20 -11.00 -2.15
N PRO A 398 7.25 -10.16 -2.06
CA PRO A 398 7.16 -8.72 -2.31
C PRO A 398 6.53 -8.36 -3.67
N ILE A 399 5.82 -7.23 -3.71
CA ILE A 399 5.32 -6.64 -4.96
C ILE A 399 6.20 -5.44 -5.31
N ILE A 400 6.92 -5.51 -6.42
CA ILE A 400 7.82 -4.45 -6.91
C ILE A 400 7.17 -3.77 -8.11
N ALA A 401 6.40 -2.71 -7.86
CA ALA A 401 5.62 -2.05 -8.90
C ALA A 401 6.48 -1.07 -9.71
N MET A 402 6.54 -1.27 -11.02
CA MET A 402 7.30 -0.43 -11.93
C MET A 402 6.37 0.57 -12.59
N THR A 403 6.70 1.86 -12.50
CA THR A 403 5.87 2.91 -13.10
C THR A 403 6.72 4.05 -13.69
N PRO A 404 6.31 4.64 -14.83
CA PRO A 404 6.98 5.82 -15.37
C PRO A 404 6.48 7.12 -14.71
N SER A 405 5.42 7.06 -13.90
CA SER A 405 4.74 8.24 -13.34
C SER A 405 5.13 8.48 -11.88
N LEU A 406 5.62 9.69 -11.58
CA LEU A 406 5.90 10.12 -10.21
C LEU A 406 4.64 10.16 -9.33
N SER A 407 3.49 10.56 -9.88
CA SER A 407 2.23 10.57 -9.12
C SER A 407 1.79 9.15 -8.78
N THR A 408 1.90 8.21 -9.71
CA THR A 408 1.60 6.79 -9.44
C THR A 408 2.60 6.18 -8.46
N TRP A 409 3.88 6.54 -8.54
CA TRP A 409 4.91 6.10 -7.61
C TRP A 409 4.60 6.51 -6.17
N ARG A 410 4.15 7.76 -5.96
CA ARG A 410 3.67 8.23 -4.65
C ARG A 410 2.38 7.54 -4.23
N GLN A 411 1.37 7.49 -5.10
CA GLN A 411 0.08 6.86 -4.79
C GLN A 411 0.27 5.40 -4.32
N LEU A 412 1.14 4.63 -4.98
CA LEU A 412 1.39 3.25 -4.58
C LEU A 412 2.04 3.09 -3.18
N SER A 413 2.51 4.16 -2.54
CA SER A 413 3.00 4.11 -1.16
C SER A 413 1.93 3.77 -0.12
N LEU A 414 0.64 3.96 -0.44
CA LEU A 414 -0.50 3.60 0.42
C LEU A 414 -0.95 2.14 0.24
N VAL A 415 -0.52 1.46 -0.82
CA VAL A 415 -1.05 0.13 -1.19
C VAL A 415 -0.28 -0.98 -0.48
N TRP A 416 -0.99 -1.92 0.15
CA TRP A 416 -0.39 -3.01 0.92
C TRP A 416 0.67 -3.79 0.14
N GLY A 417 1.83 -4.04 0.73
CA GLY A 417 2.88 -4.91 0.19
C GLY A 417 3.58 -4.40 -1.08
N VAL A 418 3.21 -3.22 -1.58
CA VAL A 418 3.78 -2.63 -2.80
C VAL A 418 5.00 -1.77 -2.45
N MET A 419 6.10 -2.03 -3.14
CA MET A 419 7.25 -1.11 -3.25
C MET A 419 7.29 -0.57 -4.67
N PRO A 420 6.96 0.72 -4.85
CA PRO A 420 6.98 1.30 -6.18
C PRO A 420 8.38 1.78 -6.55
N CYS A 421 8.73 1.59 -7.81
CA CYS A 421 10.00 1.98 -8.41
C CYS A 421 9.72 2.78 -9.68
N ILE A 422 10.44 3.89 -9.86
CA ILE A 422 10.40 4.64 -11.12
C ILE A 422 11.17 3.85 -12.18
N CYS A 423 10.47 3.49 -13.26
CA CYS A 423 11.02 2.73 -14.37
C CYS A 423 10.36 3.18 -15.68
N PRO A 424 11.15 3.52 -16.72
CA PRO A 424 10.60 3.82 -18.04
C PRO A 424 9.87 2.59 -18.61
N ILE A 425 8.60 2.78 -18.96
CA ILE A 425 7.78 1.80 -19.69
C ILE A 425 7.60 2.33 -21.11
N THR A 426 7.98 1.53 -22.09
CA THR A 426 7.87 1.87 -23.51
C THR A 426 6.72 1.09 -24.14
N HIS A 427 6.36 1.41 -25.38
CA HIS A 427 5.33 0.66 -26.12
C HIS A 427 5.80 -0.74 -26.53
N GLN A 428 7.10 -1.05 -26.37
CA GLN A 428 7.68 -2.36 -26.65
C GLN A 428 7.86 -3.17 -25.38
N LEU A 429 7.24 -4.36 -25.35
CA LEU A 429 7.29 -5.24 -24.18
C LEU A 429 8.71 -5.67 -23.85
N GLU A 430 9.47 -6.12 -24.84
CA GLU A 430 10.83 -6.61 -24.63
C GLU A 430 11.75 -5.56 -24.02
N GLU A 431 11.63 -4.30 -24.45
CA GLU A 431 12.39 -3.19 -23.90
C GLU A 431 11.97 -2.87 -22.46
N SER A 432 10.66 -2.81 -22.20
CA SER A 432 10.12 -2.60 -20.85
C SER A 432 10.53 -3.72 -19.88
N LEU A 433 10.55 -4.98 -20.34
CA LEU A 433 11.04 -6.13 -19.56
C LEU A 433 12.54 -5.99 -19.26
N LYS A 434 13.35 -5.60 -20.26
CA LYS A 434 14.79 -5.34 -20.07
C LYS A 434 15.04 -4.22 -19.05
N ASN A 435 14.27 -3.13 -19.12
CA ASN A 435 14.37 -2.01 -18.18
C ASN A 435 14.04 -2.46 -16.75
N ALA A 436 12.92 -3.18 -16.57
CA ALA A 436 12.51 -3.70 -15.27
C ALA A 436 13.55 -4.67 -14.69
N ILE A 437 14.04 -5.65 -15.47
CA ILE A 437 15.05 -6.60 -15.02
C ILE A 437 16.35 -5.89 -14.64
N SER A 438 16.79 -4.92 -15.45
CA SER A 438 18.01 -4.16 -15.20
C SER A 438 17.92 -3.36 -13.90
N LEU A 439 16.77 -2.73 -13.64
CA LEU A 439 16.53 -1.98 -12.42
C LEU A 439 16.54 -2.88 -11.17
N ILE A 440 15.83 -4.00 -11.21
CA ILE A 440 15.75 -4.93 -10.06
C ILE A 440 17.12 -5.52 -9.74
N LYS A 441 17.94 -5.84 -10.77
CA LYS A 441 19.32 -6.28 -10.60
C LYS A 441 20.20 -5.19 -10.00
N ARG A 442 20.13 -3.96 -10.52
CA ARG A 442 20.93 -2.82 -10.04
C ARG A 442 20.64 -2.52 -8.56
N GLU A 443 19.37 -2.53 -8.18
CA GLU A 443 18.94 -2.26 -6.80
C GLU A 443 19.09 -3.49 -5.88
N SER A 444 19.61 -4.62 -6.37
CA SER A 444 19.81 -5.87 -5.61
C SER A 444 18.53 -6.39 -4.92
N LEU A 445 17.38 -6.16 -5.55
CA LEU A 445 16.07 -6.53 -5.00
C LEU A 445 15.79 -8.03 -5.13
N VAL A 446 16.39 -8.67 -6.13
CA VAL A 446 16.37 -10.13 -6.35
C VAL A 446 17.79 -10.64 -6.64
N ALA A 447 18.04 -11.91 -6.37
CA ALA A 447 19.32 -12.55 -6.59
C ALA A 447 19.40 -13.25 -7.97
N ASN A 448 20.61 -13.57 -8.41
CA ASN A 448 20.79 -14.46 -9.57
C ASN A 448 20.28 -15.87 -9.22
N GLY A 449 19.51 -16.46 -10.12
CA GLY A 449 18.82 -17.73 -9.92
C GLY A 449 17.39 -17.59 -9.41
N ASP A 450 16.94 -16.39 -9.02
CA ASP A 450 15.56 -16.18 -8.58
C ASP A 450 14.59 -16.21 -9.76
N ASN A 451 13.37 -16.68 -9.51
CA ASN A 451 12.25 -16.47 -10.43
C ASN A 451 11.53 -15.18 -10.07
N VAL A 452 11.07 -14.42 -11.07
CA VAL A 452 10.17 -13.28 -10.89
C VAL A 452 8.94 -13.46 -11.77
N VAL A 453 7.78 -13.03 -11.27
CA VAL A 453 6.54 -13.00 -12.05
C VAL A 453 6.30 -11.57 -12.50
N ILE A 454 6.43 -11.29 -13.79
CA ILE A 454 6.19 -9.97 -14.36
C ILE A 454 4.78 -9.89 -14.91
N MET A 455 4.06 -8.83 -14.57
CA MET A 455 2.71 -8.58 -15.06
C MET A 455 2.65 -7.29 -15.86
N SER A 456 1.85 -7.28 -16.92
CA SER A 456 1.63 -6.11 -17.76
C SER A 456 0.23 -6.09 -18.36
N GLY A 457 -0.17 -4.93 -18.88
CA GLY A 457 -1.33 -4.79 -19.73
C GLY A 457 -0.92 -4.57 -21.19
N MET A 458 -1.64 -5.19 -22.12
CA MET A 458 -1.46 -5.03 -23.55
C MET A 458 -2.72 -4.38 -24.15
N PRO A 459 -2.60 -3.29 -24.93
CA PRO A 459 -1.37 -2.57 -25.28
C PRO A 459 -0.65 -1.93 -24.08
N LEU A 460 0.69 -1.86 -24.15
CA LEU A 460 1.50 -1.27 -23.08
C LEU A 460 1.31 0.24 -22.99
N GLY A 461 1.28 0.74 -21.75
CA GLY A 461 1.09 2.15 -21.45
C GLY A 461 -0.37 2.53 -21.24
N GLU A 462 -1.31 1.74 -21.76
CA GLU A 462 -2.75 1.99 -21.62
C GLU A 462 -3.26 1.55 -20.23
N PRO A 463 -3.91 2.44 -19.46
CA PRO A 463 -4.52 2.08 -18.19
C PRO A 463 -5.64 1.02 -18.35
N GLY A 464 -5.74 0.09 -17.40
CA GLY A 464 -6.85 -0.87 -17.32
C GLY A 464 -6.68 -2.17 -18.11
N SER A 465 -5.61 -2.31 -18.89
CA SER A 465 -5.43 -3.44 -19.81
C SER A 465 -4.72 -4.68 -19.23
N THR A 466 -4.57 -4.81 -17.89
CA THR A 466 -3.83 -5.93 -17.27
C THR A 466 -4.33 -7.28 -17.76
N ASN A 467 -3.52 -7.98 -18.56
CA ASN A 467 -3.94 -9.22 -19.23
C ASN A 467 -2.79 -10.20 -19.50
N MET A 468 -1.57 -9.88 -19.05
CA MET A 468 -0.39 -10.70 -19.32
C MET A 468 0.42 -10.99 -18.05
N LEU A 469 0.93 -12.21 -17.97
CA LEU A 469 1.84 -12.72 -16.95
C LEU A 469 3.00 -13.44 -17.62
N ASN A 470 4.24 -13.17 -17.17
CA ASN A 470 5.46 -13.86 -17.60
C ASN A 470 6.25 -14.32 -16.38
N VAL A 471 6.71 -15.57 -16.39
CA VAL A 471 7.67 -16.06 -15.39
C VAL A 471 9.07 -15.94 -15.98
N ILE A 472 9.93 -15.17 -15.34
CA ILE A 472 11.30 -14.93 -15.81
C ILE A 472 12.29 -15.37 -14.75
N ARG A 473 13.27 -16.18 -15.15
CA ARG A 473 14.41 -16.54 -14.31
C ARG A 473 15.49 -15.45 -14.43
N ILE A 474 15.84 -14.83 -13.32
CA ILE A 474 16.89 -13.83 -13.25
C ILE A 474 18.24 -14.53 -13.32
N ALA A 475 18.77 -14.66 -14.53
CA ALA A 475 20.09 -15.22 -14.74
C ALA A 475 20.82 -14.47 -15.87
N ASN A 476 22.14 -14.54 -15.86
CA ASN A 476 22.94 -14.08 -16.99
C ASN A 476 23.19 -15.29 -17.91
N VAL A 477 22.48 -15.33 -19.03
CA VAL A 477 22.63 -16.39 -20.04
C VAL A 477 23.87 -16.08 -20.87
N ILE A 478 24.85 -16.98 -20.84
CA ILE A 478 26.12 -16.82 -21.56
C ILE A 478 26.21 -17.67 -22.82
N ALA A 479 25.42 -18.75 -22.90
CA ALA A 479 25.26 -19.54 -24.12
C ALA A 479 23.89 -20.25 -24.14
N ARG A 480 23.43 -20.60 -25.34
CA ARG A 480 22.24 -21.44 -25.57
C ARG A 480 22.57 -22.49 -26.62
N GLY A 481 22.00 -23.67 -26.50
CA GLY A 481 22.17 -24.74 -27.47
C GLY A 481 21.15 -25.86 -27.28
N LEU A 482 21.41 -26.99 -27.91
CA LEU A 482 20.58 -28.18 -27.88
C LEU A 482 21.01 -29.12 -26.75
N SER A 483 20.06 -29.64 -25.97
CA SER A 483 20.34 -30.59 -24.90
C SER A 483 19.48 -31.85 -25.00
N LEU A 484 20.09 -33.00 -24.68
CA LEU A 484 19.43 -34.31 -24.61
C LEU A 484 19.16 -34.77 -23.18
N VAL A 485 20.02 -34.37 -22.25
CA VAL A 485 20.00 -34.84 -20.87
C VAL A 485 19.44 -33.73 -19.99
N ARG A 486 18.19 -33.91 -19.55
CA ARG A 486 17.40 -32.93 -18.78
C ARG A 486 17.81 -32.86 -17.31
N ARG A 487 19.07 -32.49 -17.04
CA ARG A 487 19.62 -32.32 -15.69
C ARG A 487 20.29 -30.95 -15.57
N ARG A 488 20.29 -30.43 -14.35
CA ARG A 488 20.99 -29.21 -13.97
C ARG A 488 22.25 -29.56 -13.20
N VAL A 489 23.35 -28.91 -13.56
CA VAL A 489 24.65 -29.08 -12.89
C VAL A 489 25.38 -27.74 -12.86
N THR A 490 25.92 -27.40 -11.69
CA THR A 490 26.82 -26.27 -11.49
C THR A 490 28.24 -26.78 -11.30
N GLY A 491 29.20 -26.12 -11.92
CA GLY A 491 30.61 -26.51 -11.85
C GLY A 491 31.53 -25.43 -12.38
N THR A 492 32.83 -25.72 -12.34
CA THR A 492 33.86 -24.80 -12.85
C THR A 492 34.11 -25.08 -14.33
N ALA A 493 34.01 -24.07 -15.17
CA ALA A 493 34.25 -24.19 -16.61
C ALA A 493 35.73 -24.48 -16.88
N ARG A 494 36.00 -25.55 -17.63
CA ARG A 494 37.34 -25.91 -18.13
C ARG A 494 37.35 -25.84 -19.64
N LYS A 495 37.99 -24.81 -20.17
CA LYS A 495 38.15 -24.65 -21.62
C LYS A 495 39.32 -25.45 -22.12
N ALA A 496 39.11 -26.19 -23.20
CA ALA A 496 40.16 -26.93 -23.88
C ALA A 496 40.02 -26.81 -25.40
N SER A 497 41.17 -26.69 -26.07
CA SER A 497 41.26 -26.66 -27.53
C SER A 497 41.74 -27.99 -28.12
N SER A 498 42.19 -28.94 -27.28
CA SER A 498 42.64 -30.27 -27.67
C SER A 498 42.23 -31.36 -26.66
N PRO A 499 42.16 -32.65 -27.06
CA PRO A 499 41.86 -33.74 -26.15
C PRO A 499 42.85 -33.87 -24.99
N GLN A 500 44.15 -33.65 -25.25
CA GLN A 500 45.18 -33.73 -24.20
C GLN A 500 45.03 -32.62 -23.17
N GLU A 501 44.69 -31.41 -23.62
CA GLU A 501 44.41 -30.28 -22.73
C GLU A 501 43.14 -30.53 -21.90
N ALA A 502 42.08 -31.05 -22.52
CA ALA A 502 40.83 -31.38 -21.83
C ALA A 502 41.08 -32.36 -20.68
N LEU A 503 41.78 -33.47 -20.95
CA LEU A 503 42.05 -34.50 -19.96
C LEU A 503 42.96 -34.01 -18.81
N LYS A 504 43.88 -33.08 -19.11
CA LYS A 504 44.80 -32.50 -18.12
C LYS A 504 44.10 -31.48 -17.21
N LYS A 505 43.16 -30.71 -17.75
CA LYS A 505 42.47 -29.63 -17.01
C LYS A 505 41.24 -30.10 -16.25
N ILE A 506 40.53 -31.10 -16.78
CA ILE A 506 39.24 -31.51 -16.21
C ILE A 506 39.44 -32.31 -14.91
N SER A 507 38.69 -31.91 -13.88
CA SER A 507 38.57 -32.65 -12.62
C SER A 507 37.11 -33.06 -12.39
N GLU A 508 36.89 -33.98 -11.46
CA GLU A 508 35.53 -34.38 -11.07
C GLU A 508 34.73 -33.17 -10.56
N GLY A 509 33.52 -32.94 -11.09
CA GLY A 509 32.71 -31.76 -10.78
C GLY A 509 32.87 -30.58 -11.75
N ASP A 510 33.88 -30.60 -12.63
CA ASP A 510 34.10 -29.53 -13.62
C ASP A 510 33.18 -29.66 -14.85
N ILE A 511 32.98 -28.56 -15.55
CA ILE A 511 32.20 -28.48 -16.79
C ILE A 511 33.16 -28.29 -17.96
N LEU A 512 33.23 -29.27 -18.87
CA LEU A 512 34.11 -29.21 -20.02
C LEU A 512 33.51 -28.31 -21.10
N VAL A 513 34.27 -27.32 -21.58
CA VAL A 513 33.89 -26.42 -22.68
C VAL A 513 34.86 -26.58 -23.83
N ILE A 514 34.37 -27.04 -24.98
CA ILE A 514 35.17 -27.35 -26.15
C ILE A 514 34.47 -26.85 -27.42
N LYS A 515 35.21 -26.69 -28.52
CA LYS A 515 34.61 -26.29 -29.79
C LYS A 515 33.82 -27.44 -30.43
N LYS A 516 34.45 -28.61 -30.54
CA LYS A 516 33.89 -29.83 -31.13
C LYS A 516 34.44 -31.06 -30.40
N SER A 517 33.64 -32.11 -30.31
CA SER A 517 34.03 -33.38 -29.67
C SER A 517 34.34 -34.46 -30.70
N GLU A 518 35.35 -35.28 -30.38
CA GLU A 518 35.83 -36.45 -31.12
C GLU A 518 36.15 -37.59 -30.14
N LYS A 519 36.46 -38.78 -30.64
CA LYS A 519 36.61 -40.02 -29.84
C LYS A 519 37.65 -39.89 -28.72
N GLU A 520 38.68 -39.09 -28.95
CA GLU A 520 39.80 -38.85 -28.05
C GLU A 520 39.40 -38.06 -26.80
N TYR A 521 38.25 -37.38 -26.81
CA TYR A 521 37.73 -36.63 -25.65
C TYR A 521 36.99 -37.51 -24.64
N VAL A 522 36.66 -38.78 -24.99
CA VAL A 522 35.87 -39.67 -24.12
C VAL A 522 36.44 -39.79 -22.69
N PRO A 523 37.75 -39.94 -22.46
CA PRO A 523 38.32 -39.98 -21.11
C PRO A 523 38.08 -38.69 -20.30
N ALA A 524 38.00 -37.53 -20.95
CA ALA A 524 37.70 -36.26 -20.30
C ALA A 524 36.21 -36.16 -19.92
N PHE A 525 35.32 -36.73 -20.73
CA PHE A 525 33.88 -36.77 -20.44
C PHE A 525 33.60 -37.59 -19.17
N GLU A 526 34.34 -38.67 -18.90
CA GLU A 526 34.13 -39.50 -17.70
C GLU A 526 34.36 -38.75 -16.40
N LYS A 527 35.17 -37.70 -16.43
CA LYS A 527 35.45 -36.83 -15.28
C LYS A 527 34.54 -35.60 -15.23
N ALA A 528 33.96 -35.20 -16.37
CA ALA A 528 33.18 -33.98 -16.46
C ALA A 528 31.80 -34.17 -15.84
N ALA A 529 31.39 -33.21 -15.01
CA ALA A 529 30.02 -33.18 -14.48
C ALA A 529 29.01 -32.74 -15.56
N ALA A 530 29.47 -31.98 -16.56
CA ALA A 530 28.69 -31.64 -17.74
C ALA A 530 29.59 -31.21 -18.92
N VAL A 531 29.06 -31.19 -20.15
CA VAL A 531 29.83 -30.83 -21.36
C VAL A 531 29.12 -29.78 -22.21
N ILE A 532 29.86 -28.78 -22.70
CA ILE A 532 29.40 -27.77 -23.65
C ILE A 532 30.23 -27.87 -24.93
N THR A 533 29.57 -27.95 -26.08
CA THR A 533 30.21 -27.86 -27.39
C THR A 533 29.64 -26.72 -28.21
N GLU A 534 30.50 -25.89 -28.82
CA GLU A 534 30.04 -24.82 -29.73
C GLU A 534 29.40 -25.37 -31.00
N GLU A 535 29.96 -26.46 -31.53
CA GLU A 535 29.51 -27.11 -32.75
C GLU A 535 28.83 -28.44 -32.44
N GLY A 536 28.06 -28.92 -33.42
CA GLY A 536 27.43 -30.23 -33.38
C GLY A 536 25.91 -30.13 -33.33
N GLY A 537 25.29 -31.13 -32.73
CA GLY A 537 23.86 -31.24 -32.59
C GLY A 537 23.50 -32.49 -31.79
N LEU A 538 22.21 -32.82 -31.72
CA LEU A 538 21.72 -33.93 -30.91
C LEU A 538 22.39 -35.29 -31.27
N THR A 539 22.70 -35.52 -32.54
CA THR A 539 23.35 -36.77 -33.01
C THR A 539 24.87 -36.67 -33.10
N SER A 540 25.47 -35.56 -32.66
CA SER A 540 26.92 -35.39 -32.66
C SER A 540 27.60 -36.33 -31.66
N HIS A 541 28.91 -36.53 -31.81
CA HIS A 541 29.71 -37.33 -30.88
C HIS A 541 29.49 -36.92 -29.41
N ALA A 542 29.48 -35.61 -29.13
CA ALA A 542 29.21 -35.08 -27.79
C ALA A 542 27.80 -35.43 -27.29
N GLY A 543 26.79 -35.26 -28.14
CA GLY A 543 25.40 -35.54 -27.79
C GLY A 543 25.18 -37.03 -27.47
N VAL A 544 25.69 -37.92 -28.32
CA VAL A 544 25.53 -39.38 -28.18
C VAL A 544 26.27 -39.91 -26.96
N ILE A 545 27.55 -39.57 -26.78
CA ILE A 545 28.34 -40.02 -25.62
C ILE A 545 27.73 -39.50 -24.31
N SER A 546 27.30 -38.24 -24.29
CA SER A 546 26.72 -37.65 -23.08
C SER A 546 25.38 -38.27 -22.73
N LEU A 547 24.56 -38.61 -23.73
CA LEU A 547 23.30 -39.32 -23.53
C LEU A 547 23.53 -40.74 -22.98
N ASP A 548 24.44 -41.50 -23.58
CA ASP A 548 24.80 -42.87 -23.16
C ASP A 548 25.29 -42.91 -21.71
N ARG A 549 26.07 -41.89 -21.31
CA ARG A 549 26.65 -41.78 -19.96
C ARG A 549 25.79 -41.00 -18.97
N GLY A 550 24.64 -40.47 -19.38
CA GLY A 550 23.76 -39.66 -18.53
C GLY A 550 24.37 -38.33 -18.06
N ILE A 551 25.36 -37.81 -18.80
CA ILE A 551 26.05 -36.54 -18.52
C ILE A 551 25.24 -35.40 -19.16
N PRO A 552 24.88 -34.34 -18.41
CA PRO A 552 24.28 -33.15 -18.99
C PRO A 552 25.18 -32.56 -20.09
N CYS A 553 24.61 -32.34 -21.28
CA CYS A 553 25.35 -31.77 -22.39
C CYS A 553 24.52 -30.74 -23.14
N ILE A 554 25.16 -29.63 -23.50
CA ILE A 554 24.63 -28.62 -24.42
C ILE A 554 25.55 -28.58 -25.64
N THR A 555 25.01 -29.01 -26.78
CA THR A 555 25.67 -28.94 -28.09
C THR A 555 25.15 -27.74 -28.88
N ASP A 556 25.85 -27.34 -29.95
CA ASP A 556 25.45 -26.18 -30.77
C ASP A 556 25.37 -24.88 -29.95
N ALA A 557 26.24 -24.75 -28.96
CA ALA A 557 26.31 -23.60 -28.07
C ALA A 557 27.14 -22.48 -28.69
N ALA A 558 26.65 -21.87 -29.77
CA ALA A 558 27.39 -20.87 -30.53
C ALA A 558 27.95 -19.74 -29.63
N GLY A 559 29.24 -19.47 -29.76
CA GLY A 559 29.96 -18.45 -28.96
C GLY A 559 30.30 -18.88 -27.53
N ALA A 560 30.05 -20.13 -27.12
CA ALA A 560 30.40 -20.60 -25.78
C ALA A 560 31.90 -20.52 -25.46
N MET A 561 32.78 -20.77 -26.43
CA MET A 561 34.22 -20.63 -26.23
C MET A 561 34.62 -19.17 -26.06
N GLU A 562 33.90 -18.21 -26.64
CA GLU A 562 34.19 -16.78 -26.46
C GLU A 562 33.61 -16.24 -25.15
N ASN A 563 32.35 -16.57 -24.86
CA ASN A 563 31.58 -16.01 -23.75
C ASN A 563 31.96 -16.62 -22.39
N ILE A 564 32.44 -17.87 -22.37
CA ILE A 564 32.82 -18.57 -21.13
C ILE A 564 34.33 -18.40 -20.88
N LYS A 565 34.70 -17.96 -19.68
CA LYS A 565 36.10 -17.87 -19.25
C LYS A 565 36.54 -19.16 -18.56
N ASP A 566 37.78 -19.57 -18.79
CA ASP A 566 38.36 -20.73 -18.10
C ASP A 566 38.42 -20.44 -16.58
N GLY A 567 37.99 -21.39 -15.76
CA GLY A 567 37.86 -21.23 -14.30
C GLY A 567 36.59 -20.51 -13.82
N MET A 568 35.70 -20.10 -14.72
CA MET A 568 34.44 -19.45 -14.35
C MET A 568 33.43 -20.47 -13.79
N THR A 569 32.75 -20.15 -12.69
CA THR A 569 31.60 -20.95 -12.24
C THR A 569 30.42 -20.74 -13.17
N ILE A 570 29.84 -21.82 -13.67
CA ILE A 570 28.70 -21.80 -14.57
C ILE A 570 27.68 -22.87 -14.19
N THR A 571 26.42 -22.67 -14.57
CA THR A 571 25.35 -23.64 -14.39
C THR A 571 24.77 -24.04 -15.73
N ILE A 572 24.76 -25.35 -16.01
CA ILE A 572 24.09 -25.94 -17.18
C ILE A 572 22.65 -26.26 -16.80
N ASP A 573 21.72 -25.83 -17.64
CA ASP A 573 20.32 -26.24 -17.61
C ASP A 573 19.97 -27.05 -18.84
N GLY A 574 20.13 -28.37 -18.72
CA GLY A 574 19.79 -29.31 -19.79
C GLY A 574 18.29 -29.45 -20.05
N VAL A 575 17.41 -28.88 -19.20
CA VAL A 575 15.96 -28.84 -19.46
C VAL A 575 15.65 -27.82 -20.56
N HIS A 576 16.28 -26.65 -20.48
CA HIS A 576 16.02 -25.54 -21.41
C HIS A 576 17.13 -25.35 -22.45
N GLY A 577 18.24 -26.07 -22.36
CA GLY A 577 19.39 -25.91 -23.25
C GLY A 577 20.14 -24.60 -23.05
N VAL A 578 20.30 -24.16 -21.80
CA VAL A 578 20.88 -22.84 -21.47
C VAL A 578 22.07 -22.98 -20.53
N VAL A 579 23.10 -22.15 -20.73
CA VAL A 579 24.24 -21.99 -19.83
C VAL A 579 24.14 -20.64 -19.13
N TYR A 580 24.18 -20.66 -17.79
CA TYR A 580 24.15 -19.48 -16.96
C TYR A 580 25.52 -19.18 -16.34
N ALA A 581 25.85 -17.91 -16.17
CA ALA A 581 26.97 -17.48 -15.36
C ALA A 581 26.67 -17.65 -13.86
N GLY A 582 27.61 -18.21 -13.10
CA GLY A 582 27.49 -18.44 -11.67
C GLY A 582 26.68 -19.69 -11.29
N SER A 583 26.37 -19.81 -10.00
CA SER A 583 25.48 -20.84 -9.47
C SER A 583 24.03 -20.39 -9.58
N THR A 584 23.17 -21.21 -10.18
CA THR A 584 21.72 -21.01 -10.17
C THR A 584 21.05 -22.26 -9.59
N ASN A 585 20.17 -22.09 -8.60
CA ASN A 585 19.51 -23.22 -7.91
C ASN A 585 18.47 -23.94 -8.79
#